data_AF-A0A4V2EXE9-F1
#
_entry.id   AF-A0A4V2EXE9-F1
#
_cell.length_a   1.000
_cell.length_b   1.000
_cell.length_c   1.000
_cell.angle_alpha   90.00
_cell.angle_beta   90.00
_cell.angle_gamma   90.00
#
_symmetry.space_group_name_H-M   'P 1'
#
loop_
_entity.id
_entity.type
_entity.pdbx_description
1 polymer ?
#
loop_
_entity_poly.entity_id
_entity_poly.type
_entity_poly.pdbx_seq_one_letter_code
_entity_poly.pdbx_strand_id
1 'polypeptide(L)'
;MPKRPAPVFLVDGRSGAGKTTLARELATREGATLVSLDDIYPGWDGLEAAEQHVLVHLLRPRAAGRAAGYRRWNWTTASAGEWVTVDATLPLVIEGCGAIGPEARHLADRALWVELDDAERRRRAIDRDGDSFAREWERWARQEEWHARLHRPRALADEILSGSSGRTR
;
A
#
# COMPACT_ATOMS: atom_id res chain seq x y z
N MET A 1 -20.95 -1.27 -25.03
CA MET A 1 -19.74 -1.98 -24.56
C MET A 1 -19.56 -1.68 -23.07
N PRO A 2 -19.21 -2.65 -22.21
CA PRO A 2 -18.93 -2.34 -20.82
C PRO A 2 -17.73 -1.37 -20.75
N LYS A 3 -17.90 -0.27 -20.01
CA LYS A 3 -16.85 0.74 -19.82
C LYS A 3 -15.71 0.06 -19.03
N ARG A 4 -14.49 0.10 -19.58
CA ARG A 4 -13.30 -0.44 -18.89
C ARG A 4 -13.21 0.23 -17.51
N PRO A 5 -12.89 -0.52 -16.43
CA PRO A 5 -12.73 0.06 -15.11
C PRO A 5 -11.68 1.18 -15.15
N ALA A 6 -11.86 2.25 -14.37
CA ALA A 6 -10.87 3.33 -14.31
C ALA A 6 -9.51 2.82 -13.78
N PRO A 7 -8.39 3.49 -14.14
CA PRO A 7 -7.05 2.96 -13.91
C PRO A 7 -6.73 2.65 -12.45
N VAL A 8 -5.89 1.62 -12.24
CA VAL A 8 -5.36 1.23 -10.93
C VAL A 8 -3.85 1.41 -10.89
N PHE A 9 -3.37 2.11 -9.86
CA PHE A 9 -1.96 2.34 -9.57
C PHE A 9 -1.58 1.73 -8.22
N LEU A 10 -0.44 1.04 -8.18
CA LEU A 10 0.13 0.48 -6.96
C LEU A 10 1.40 1.26 -6.57
N VAL A 11 1.53 1.62 -5.30
CA VAL A 11 2.71 2.29 -4.75
C VAL A 11 3.21 1.50 -3.54
N ASP A 12 4.26 0.71 -3.74
CA ASP A 12 4.87 -0.13 -2.71
C ASP A 12 6.28 0.35 -2.38
N GLY A 13 6.88 -0.21 -1.35
CA GLY A 13 8.12 0.20 -0.72
C GLY A 13 8.06 -0.13 0.77
N ARG A 14 9.21 -0.28 1.41
CA ARG A 14 9.27 -0.59 2.83
C ARG A 14 8.83 0.60 3.70
N SER A 15 8.50 0.35 4.96
CA SER A 15 8.18 1.40 5.93
C SER A 15 9.30 2.43 6.01
N GLY A 16 8.93 3.71 6.01
CA GLY A 16 9.87 4.85 5.99
C GLY A 16 10.38 5.27 4.60
N ALA A 17 10.04 4.56 3.51
CA ALA A 17 10.56 4.87 2.17
C ALA A 17 9.99 6.14 1.50
N GLY A 18 8.86 6.68 1.99
CA GLY A 18 8.23 7.89 1.43
C GLY A 18 7.08 7.64 0.45
N LYS A 19 6.54 6.40 0.40
CA LYS A 19 5.38 6.01 -0.42
C LYS A 19 4.19 6.97 -0.33
N THR A 20 3.79 7.31 0.89
CA THR A 20 2.56 8.06 1.17
C THR A 20 2.57 9.44 0.50
N THR A 21 3.71 10.12 0.45
CA THR A 21 3.84 11.42 -0.24
C THR A 21 3.61 11.27 -1.75
N LEU A 22 4.34 10.34 -2.37
CA LEU A 22 4.19 10.04 -3.80
C LEU A 22 2.76 9.62 -4.15
N ALA A 23 2.16 8.75 -3.33
CA ALA A 23 0.81 8.24 -3.55
C ALA A 23 -0.25 9.34 -3.45
N ARG A 24 -0.08 10.31 -2.54
CA ARG A 24 -0.95 11.49 -2.43
C ARG A 24 -0.82 12.39 -3.65
N GLU A 25 0.41 12.71 -4.08
CA GLU A 25 0.66 13.51 -5.28
C GLU A 25 0.07 12.87 -6.53
N LEU A 26 0.28 11.55 -6.68
CA LEU A 26 -0.30 10.75 -7.75
C LEU A 26 -1.83 10.79 -7.70
N ALA A 27 -2.43 10.55 -6.53
CA ALA A 27 -3.89 10.55 -6.39
C ALA A 27 -4.49 11.92 -6.73
N THR A 28 -3.88 13.02 -6.28
CA THR A 28 -4.31 14.38 -6.65
C THR A 28 -4.23 14.62 -8.16
N ARG A 29 -3.10 14.25 -8.79
CA ARG A 29 -2.89 14.47 -10.22
C ARG A 29 -3.89 13.71 -11.08
N GLU A 30 -4.16 12.45 -10.73
CA GLU A 30 -5.05 11.57 -11.51
C GLU A 30 -6.54 11.72 -11.12
N GLY A 31 -6.86 12.49 -10.07
CA GLY A 31 -8.21 12.53 -9.50
C GLY A 31 -8.65 11.17 -8.93
N ALA A 32 -7.70 10.43 -8.37
CA ALA A 32 -7.89 9.06 -7.90
C ALA A 32 -8.38 8.99 -6.45
N THR A 33 -9.11 7.92 -6.14
CA THR A 33 -9.29 7.48 -4.76
C THR A 33 -7.96 6.91 -4.24
N LEU A 34 -7.51 7.36 -3.07
CA LEU A 34 -6.33 6.82 -2.39
C LEU A 34 -6.75 5.84 -1.30
N VAL A 35 -6.20 4.64 -1.33
CA VAL A 35 -6.35 3.61 -0.31
C VAL A 35 -4.98 3.30 0.29
N SER A 36 -4.85 3.50 1.60
CA SER A 36 -3.64 3.12 2.34
C SER A 36 -3.83 1.73 2.96
N LEU A 37 -2.82 0.85 2.84
CA LEU A 37 -2.83 -0.43 3.54
C LEU A 37 -2.70 -0.26 5.06
N ASP A 38 -2.19 0.87 5.55
CA ASP A 38 -2.16 1.20 6.98
C ASP A 38 -3.59 1.23 7.58
N ASP A 39 -4.60 1.57 6.76
CA ASP A 39 -6.01 1.53 7.14
C ASP A 39 -6.57 0.09 7.17
N ILE A 40 -5.85 -0.92 6.65
CA ILE A 40 -6.36 -2.28 6.40
C ILE A 40 -5.67 -3.34 7.25
N TYR A 41 -4.37 -3.20 7.56
CA TYR A 41 -3.63 -4.24 8.29
C TYR A 41 -4.32 -4.62 9.61
N PRO A 42 -4.73 -5.88 9.80
CA PRO A 42 -5.29 -6.34 11.05
C PRO A 42 -4.20 -6.51 12.12
N GLY A 43 -3.72 -5.39 12.64
CA GLY A 43 -2.65 -5.32 13.62
C GLY A 43 -1.27 -5.54 13.01
N TRP A 44 -0.28 -5.70 13.89
CA TRP A 44 1.14 -5.73 13.51
C TRP A 44 1.55 -6.96 12.69
N ASP A 45 0.79 -8.06 12.70
CA ASP A 45 1.02 -9.24 11.85
C ASP A 45 0.11 -9.25 10.61
N GLY A 46 -0.45 -8.10 10.26
CA GLY A 46 -1.54 -7.99 9.30
C GLY A 46 -1.13 -7.91 7.83
N LEU A 47 0.16 -7.97 7.48
CA LEU A 47 0.62 -7.65 6.13
C LEU A 47 -0.01 -8.57 5.07
N GLU A 48 0.19 -9.88 5.17
CA GLU A 48 -0.39 -10.85 4.23
C GLU A 48 -1.92 -10.80 4.24
N ALA A 49 -2.54 -10.61 5.42
CA ALA A 49 -3.98 -10.50 5.54
C ALA A 49 -4.54 -9.28 4.79
N ALA A 50 -3.85 -8.15 4.81
CA ALA A 50 -4.25 -6.96 4.06
C ALA A 50 -4.08 -7.14 2.54
N GLU A 51 -3.02 -7.80 2.09
CA GLU A 51 -2.83 -8.14 0.68
C GLU A 51 -4.00 -8.98 0.15
N GLN A 52 -4.34 -10.05 0.87
CA GLN A 52 -5.48 -10.91 0.53
C GLN A 52 -6.80 -10.13 0.57
N HIS A 53 -6.98 -9.27 1.58
CA HIS A 53 -8.18 -8.44 1.70
C HIS A 53 -8.35 -7.53 0.49
N VAL A 54 -7.29 -6.84 0.08
CA VAL A 54 -7.31 -5.96 -1.10
C VAL A 54 -7.59 -6.75 -2.39
N LEU A 55 -6.97 -7.91 -2.58
CA LEU A 55 -7.23 -8.75 -3.75
C LEU A 55 -8.70 -9.17 -3.82
N VAL A 56 -9.23 -9.73 -2.73
CA VAL A 56 -10.56 -10.35 -2.68
C VAL A 56 -11.68 -9.31 -2.74
N HIS A 57 -11.52 -8.20 -2.03
CA HIS A 57 -12.61 -7.24 -1.80
C HIS A 57 -12.51 -5.96 -2.63
N LEU A 58 -11.31 -5.62 -3.10
CA LEU A 58 -11.09 -4.39 -3.85
C LEU A 58 -10.73 -4.68 -5.31
N LEU A 59 -9.58 -5.29 -5.59
CA LEU A 59 -9.06 -5.42 -6.95
C LEU A 59 -9.86 -6.39 -7.83
N ARG A 60 -10.14 -7.62 -7.38
CA ARG A 60 -10.92 -8.59 -8.18
C ARG A 60 -12.36 -8.13 -8.44
N PRO A 61 -13.13 -7.62 -7.45
CA PRO A 61 -14.47 -7.11 -7.72
C PRO A 61 -14.44 -5.92 -8.67
N ARG A 62 -13.49 -5.01 -8.49
CA ARG A 62 -13.32 -3.84 -9.34
C ARG A 62 -13.04 -4.22 -10.80
N ALA A 63 -12.13 -5.16 -11.03
CA ALA A 63 -11.83 -5.67 -12.38
C ALA A 63 -13.04 -6.33 -13.04
N ALA A 64 -13.92 -6.95 -12.24
CA ALA A 64 -15.17 -7.54 -12.70
C ALA A 64 -16.35 -6.55 -12.80
N GLY A 65 -16.14 -5.25 -12.57
CA GLY A 65 -17.21 -4.24 -12.58
C GLY A 65 -18.24 -4.39 -11.45
N ARG A 66 -17.87 -5.03 -10.34
CA ARG A 66 -18.71 -5.23 -9.15
C ARG A 66 -18.36 -4.21 -8.06
N ALA A 67 -19.26 -4.09 -7.08
CA ALA A 67 -19.01 -3.30 -5.88
C ALA A 67 -17.71 -3.75 -5.21
N ALA A 68 -16.86 -2.77 -4.88
CA ALA A 68 -15.53 -2.96 -4.35
C ALA A 68 -15.31 -2.06 -3.14
N GLY A 69 -14.48 -2.50 -2.21
CA GLY A 69 -14.23 -1.76 -0.99
C GLY A 69 -13.27 -2.50 -0.06
N TYR A 70 -13.07 -1.95 1.13
CA TYR A 70 -12.23 -2.56 2.14
C TYR A 70 -12.81 -2.38 3.54
N ARG A 71 -12.34 -3.21 4.47
CA ARG A 71 -12.66 -3.11 5.89
C ARG A 71 -11.50 -2.38 6.55
N ARG A 72 -11.80 -1.29 7.25
CA ARG A 72 -10.79 -0.59 8.04
C ARG A 72 -10.37 -1.42 9.25
N TRP A 73 -9.13 -1.27 9.69
CA TRP A 73 -8.66 -1.73 10.98
C TRP A 73 -8.66 -0.58 11.99
N ASN A 74 -9.22 -0.82 13.16
CA ASN A 74 -9.11 0.11 14.28
C ASN A 74 -7.91 -0.28 15.13
N TRP A 75 -6.81 0.46 14.96
CA TRP A 75 -5.57 0.28 15.72
C TRP A 75 -5.74 0.55 17.22
N THR A 76 -6.67 1.41 17.63
CA THR A 76 -6.93 1.74 19.05
C THR A 76 -7.60 0.58 19.77
N THR A 77 -8.57 -0.08 19.13
CA THR A 77 -9.32 -1.20 19.75
C THR A 77 -8.83 -2.57 19.31
N ALA A 78 -7.82 -2.63 18.44
CA ALA A 78 -7.30 -3.85 17.82
C ALA A 78 -8.43 -4.73 17.24
N SER A 79 -9.32 -4.12 16.46
CA SER A 79 -10.49 -4.79 15.90
C SER A 79 -10.90 -4.27 14.53
N ALA A 80 -11.74 -5.04 13.83
CA ALA A 80 -12.32 -4.63 12.56
C ALA A 80 -13.20 -3.37 12.73
N GLY A 81 -12.95 -2.37 11.90
CA GLY A 81 -13.67 -1.10 11.84
C GLY A 81 -14.78 -1.08 10.79
N GLU A 82 -15.03 0.08 10.20
CA GLU A 82 -16.07 0.29 9.19
C GLU A 82 -15.71 -0.26 7.80
N TRP A 83 -16.75 -0.49 6.98
CA TRP A 83 -16.55 -0.81 5.57
C TRP A 83 -16.51 0.48 4.75
N VAL A 84 -15.51 0.60 3.89
CA VAL A 84 -15.34 1.73 2.98
C VAL A 84 -15.55 1.25 1.55
N THR A 85 -16.58 1.78 0.89
CA THR A 85 -16.84 1.54 -0.54
C THR A 85 -15.90 2.38 -1.38
N VAL A 86 -15.36 1.80 -2.45
CA VAL A 86 -14.50 2.49 -3.43
C VAL A 86 -15.26 2.58 -4.75
N ASP A 87 -15.38 3.80 -5.28
CA ASP A 87 -16.04 4.04 -6.55
C ASP A 87 -15.20 3.49 -7.72
N ALA A 88 -15.73 2.47 -8.40
CA ALA A 88 -15.07 1.85 -9.54
C ALA A 88 -15.00 2.74 -10.80
N THR A 89 -15.67 3.89 -10.81
CA THR A 89 -15.63 4.86 -11.92
C THR A 89 -14.47 5.85 -11.82
N LEU A 90 -13.83 5.97 -10.65
CA LEU A 90 -12.68 6.84 -10.42
C LEU A 90 -11.36 6.05 -10.45
N PRO A 91 -10.24 6.64 -10.92
CA PRO A 91 -8.94 5.99 -10.78
C PRO A 91 -8.65 5.62 -9.31
N LEU A 92 -7.82 4.62 -9.08
CA LEU A 92 -7.51 4.09 -7.75
C LEU A 92 -5.99 4.06 -7.55
N VAL A 93 -5.50 4.61 -6.45
CA VAL A 93 -4.14 4.43 -5.96
C VAL A 93 -4.19 3.60 -4.69
N ILE A 94 -3.45 2.49 -4.65
CA ILE A 94 -3.25 1.70 -3.44
C ILE A 94 -1.80 1.86 -3.01
N GLU A 95 -1.57 2.25 -1.77
CA GLU A 95 -0.23 2.44 -1.22
C GLU A 95 -0.01 1.68 0.08
N GLY A 96 1.19 1.15 0.27
CA GLY A 96 1.56 0.40 1.47
C GLY A 96 2.53 -0.73 1.17
N CYS A 97 3.14 -1.28 2.21
CA CYS A 97 3.96 -2.49 2.06
C CYS A 97 3.06 -3.69 1.70
N GLY A 98 3.31 -4.35 0.58
CA GLY A 98 2.45 -5.43 0.10
C GLY A 98 1.42 -4.99 -0.95
N ALA A 99 1.41 -3.70 -1.32
CA ALA A 99 0.55 -3.23 -2.41
C ALA A 99 0.88 -3.93 -3.75
N ILE A 100 2.14 -4.34 -3.98
CA ILE A 100 2.58 -5.06 -5.16
C ILE A 100 2.80 -6.55 -4.82
N GLY A 101 1.79 -7.38 -5.11
CA GLY A 101 1.94 -8.83 -5.28
C GLY A 101 1.76 -9.23 -6.75
N PRO A 102 2.09 -10.49 -7.15
CA PRO A 102 1.95 -10.94 -8.54
C PRO A 102 0.54 -10.72 -9.08
N GLU A 103 -0.48 -11.11 -8.32
CA GLU A 103 -1.87 -10.96 -8.75
C GLU A 103 -2.33 -9.50 -8.73
N ALA A 104 -1.97 -8.73 -7.70
CA ALA A 104 -2.28 -7.30 -7.65
C ALA A 104 -1.68 -6.58 -8.87
N ARG A 105 -0.43 -6.92 -9.23
CA ARG A 105 0.25 -6.40 -10.42
C ARG A 105 -0.51 -6.75 -11.70
N HIS A 106 -1.02 -7.97 -11.85
CA HIS A 106 -1.82 -8.35 -13.02
C HIS A 106 -3.13 -7.56 -13.16
N LEU A 107 -3.66 -7.03 -12.05
CA LEU A 107 -4.89 -6.24 -12.02
C LEU A 107 -4.65 -4.73 -12.05
N ALA A 108 -3.39 -4.29 -12.06
CA ALA A 108 -3.00 -2.89 -12.06
C ALA A 108 -2.49 -2.42 -13.42
N ASP A 109 -2.78 -1.16 -13.74
CA ASP A 109 -2.28 -0.49 -14.95
C ASP A 109 -0.84 -0.01 -14.77
N ARG A 110 -0.44 0.33 -13.53
CA ARG A 110 0.93 0.75 -13.19
C ARG A 110 1.32 0.38 -11.77
N ALA A 111 2.58 0.01 -11.58
CA ALA A 111 3.16 -0.32 -10.28
C ALA A 111 4.48 0.45 -10.05
N LEU A 112 4.60 1.11 -8.91
CA LEU A 112 5.74 1.94 -8.52
C LEU A 112 6.36 1.38 -7.24
N TRP A 113 7.66 1.13 -7.26
CA TRP A 113 8.44 0.77 -6.07
C TRP A 113 9.21 1.99 -5.57
N VAL A 114 8.99 2.38 -4.31
CA VAL A 114 9.74 3.44 -3.65
C VAL A 114 10.86 2.84 -2.81
N GLU A 115 12.09 3.14 -3.20
CA GLU A 115 13.31 2.60 -2.61
C GLU A 115 14.02 3.66 -1.76
N LEU A 116 14.42 3.25 -0.55
CA LEU A 116 15.24 4.06 0.33
C LEU A 116 16.15 3.14 1.12
N ASP A 117 17.36 3.60 1.46
CA ASP A 117 18.31 2.78 2.19
C ASP A 117 17.78 2.39 3.59
N ASP A 118 18.22 1.23 4.07
CA ASP A 118 17.67 0.60 5.27
C ASP A 118 17.90 1.42 6.55
N ALA A 119 19.03 2.12 6.64
CA ALA A 119 19.34 2.97 7.79
C ALA A 119 18.45 4.22 7.80
N GLU A 120 18.30 4.87 6.66
CA GLU A 120 17.50 6.07 6.48
C GLU A 120 16.00 5.79 6.67
N ARG A 121 15.47 4.72 6.06
CA ARG A 121 14.04 4.38 6.20
C ARG A 121 13.71 4.06 7.66
N ARG A 122 14.61 3.37 8.38
CA ARG A 122 14.43 3.06 9.80
C ARG A 122 14.39 4.33 10.64
N ARG A 123 15.36 5.24 10.42
CA ARG A 123 15.39 6.53 11.11
C ARG A 123 14.08 7.28 10.88
N ARG A 124 13.64 7.43 9.63
CA ARG A 124 12.39 8.14 9.30
C ARG A 124 11.15 7.52 9.90
N ALA A 125 11.04 6.19 9.86
CA ALA A 125 9.86 5.51 10.38
C ALA A 125 9.75 5.69 11.90
N ILE A 126 10.87 5.60 12.62
CA ILE A 126 10.91 5.84 14.07
C ILE A 126 10.67 7.33 14.39
N ASP A 127 11.30 8.25 13.66
CA ASP A 127 11.10 9.69 13.87
C ASP A 127 9.63 10.11 13.65
N ARG A 128 8.93 9.44 12.73
CA ARG A 128 7.51 9.68 12.40
C ARG A 128 6.56 9.06 13.42
N ASP A 129 6.71 7.78 13.71
CA ASP A 129 5.70 6.98 14.44
C ASP A 129 6.08 6.71 15.91
N GLY A 130 7.28 7.12 16.32
CA GLY A 130 7.74 7.12 17.70
C GLY A 130 7.97 5.73 18.29
N ASP A 131 8.02 5.71 19.63
CA ASP A 131 8.40 4.53 20.41
C ASP A 131 7.50 3.32 20.20
N SER A 132 6.21 3.53 19.94
CA SER A 132 5.25 2.44 19.70
C SER A 132 5.64 1.65 18.45
N PHE A 133 6.00 2.34 17.37
CA PHE A 133 6.47 1.69 16.16
C PHE A 133 7.87 1.10 16.33
N ALA A 134 8.76 1.79 17.07
CA ALA A 134 10.11 1.30 17.35
C ALA A 134 10.10 -0.07 18.06
N ARG A 135 9.15 -0.32 18.96
CA ARG A 135 8.96 -1.61 19.65
C ARG A 135 8.58 -2.74 18.69
N GLU A 136 7.83 -2.43 17.66
CA GLU A 136 7.29 -3.41 16.69
C GLU A 136 8.14 -3.50 15.41
N TRP A 137 9.22 -2.70 15.31
CA TRP A 137 10.08 -2.61 14.13
C TRP A 137 10.53 -3.97 13.61
N GLU A 138 11.09 -4.81 14.48
CA GLU A 138 11.60 -6.12 14.07
C GLU A 138 10.48 -7.05 13.63
N ARG A 139 9.32 -6.98 14.29
CA ARG A 139 8.14 -7.78 13.93
C ARG A 139 7.60 -7.40 12.57
N TRP A 140 7.50 -6.11 12.30
CA TRP A 140 7.08 -5.60 11.00
C TRP A 140 8.11 -5.92 9.91
N ALA A 141 9.39 -5.65 10.15
CA ALA A 141 10.47 -5.86 9.20
C ALA A 141 10.58 -7.32 8.72
N ARG A 142 10.29 -8.30 9.60
CA ARG A 142 10.23 -9.72 9.21
C ARG A 142 9.14 -10.00 8.17
N GLN A 143 7.99 -9.35 8.26
CA GLN A 143 6.92 -9.52 7.28
C GLN A 143 7.26 -8.83 5.96
N GLU A 144 7.86 -7.63 6.01
CA GLU A 144 8.36 -6.97 4.80
C GLU A 144 9.37 -7.86 4.06
N GLU A 145 10.27 -8.51 4.81
CA GLU A 145 11.26 -9.43 4.23
C GLU A 145 10.62 -10.69 3.67
N TRP A 146 9.64 -11.27 4.36
CA TRP A 146 8.87 -12.41 3.86
C TRP A 146 8.16 -12.08 2.55
N HIS A 147 7.43 -10.97 2.53
CA HIS A 147 6.78 -10.44 1.32
C HIS A 147 7.79 -10.22 0.19
N ALA A 148 8.92 -9.58 0.47
CA ALA A 148 9.95 -9.32 -0.53
C ALA A 148 10.54 -10.60 -1.14
N ARG A 149 10.76 -11.63 -0.32
CA ARG A 149 11.25 -12.94 -0.76
C ARG A 149 10.21 -13.68 -1.60
N LEU A 150 8.95 -13.68 -1.17
CA LEU A 150 7.87 -14.45 -1.81
C LEU A 150 7.40 -13.81 -3.11
N HIS A 151 7.22 -12.49 -3.11
CA HIS A 151 6.53 -11.77 -4.19
C HIS A 151 7.46 -10.95 -5.07
N ARG A 152 8.68 -10.63 -4.61
CA ARG A 152 9.67 -9.82 -5.34
C ARG A 152 9.05 -8.52 -5.89
N PRO A 153 8.34 -7.72 -5.07
CA PRO A 153 7.56 -6.56 -5.49
C PRO A 153 8.35 -5.57 -6.34
N ARG A 154 9.61 -5.31 -5.94
CA ARG A 154 10.56 -4.47 -6.67
C ARG A 154 10.76 -4.91 -8.13
N ALA A 155 10.76 -6.21 -8.40
CA ALA A 155 10.94 -6.75 -9.75
C ALA A 155 9.63 -6.73 -10.57
N LEU A 156 8.48 -6.62 -9.90
CA LEU A 156 7.16 -6.51 -10.52
C LEU A 156 6.77 -5.04 -10.83
N ALA A 157 7.48 -4.08 -10.24
CA ALA A 157 7.25 -2.67 -10.47
C ALA A 157 7.68 -2.25 -11.89
N ASP A 158 6.91 -1.35 -12.49
CA ASP A 158 7.24 -0.75 -13.77
C ASP A 158 8.33 0.32 -13.61
N GLU A 159 8.35 0.99 -12.45
CA GLU A 159 9.32 2.03 -12.13
C GLU A 159 9.81 1.89 -10.69
N ILE A 160 11.10 2.22 -10.51
CA ILE A 160 11.75 2.29 -9.21
C ILE A 160 12.11 3.74 -8.97
N LEU A 161 11.59 4.29 -7.88
CA LEU A 161 11.72 5.69 -7.52
C LEU A 161 12.51 5.80 -6.23
N SER A 162 13.48 6.72 -6.19
CA SER A 162 14.19 7.02 -4.96
C SER A 162 13.26 7.77 -4.01
N GLY A 163 13.10 7.28 -2.79
CA GLY A 163 12.44 8.01 -1.72
C GLY A 163 13.12 9.36 -1.53
N SER A 164 12.39 10.46 -1.69
CA SER A 164 12.98 11.78 -1.54
C SER A 164 13.46 11.94 -0.10
N SER A 165 14.76 12.19 0.08
CA SER A 165 15.24 12.74 1.34
C SER A 165 14.70 14.13 1.46
N GLY A 166 13.82 14.35 2.44
CA GLY A 166 13.52 15.70 2.88
C GLY A 166 14.86 16.39 3.12
N ARG A 167 15.29 17.23 2.18
CA ARG A 167 16.30 18.23 2.48
C ARG A 167 15.56 19.20 3.38
N THR A 168 15.87 19.15 4.67
CA THR A 168 15.79 20.33 5.51
C THR A 168 16.58 21.40 4.76
N ARG A 169 15.86 22.35 4.15
CA ARG A 169 16.45 23.64 3.78
C ARG A 169 16.52 24.50 5.02
#